data_AF-M2TJK5-F1
#
_entry.id   AF-M2TJK5-F1
#
_cell.length_a   1.000
_cell.length_b   1.000
_cell.length_c   1.000
_cell.angle_alpha   90.00
_cell.angle_beta   90.00
_cell.angle_gamma   90.00
#
_symmetry.space_group_name_H-M   'P 1'
#
loop_
_entity.id
_entity.type
_entity.pdbx_description
1 polymer ?
#
loop_
_entity_poly.entity_id
_entity_poly.type
_entity_poly.pdbx_seq_one_letter_code
_entity_poly.pdbx_strand_id
1 'polypeptide(L)' 'MLLKNGANVNLKGGMYSNALYAASEGGHEQIVRILLNKGADANAQGGECGNALRAASARGLEQI' A
#
# COMPACT_ATOMS: atom_id res chain seq x y z
N MET A 1 -10.45 -11.68 7.09
CA MET A 1 -9.34 -10.99 6.37
C MET A 1 -9.24 -11.55 4.96
N LEU A 2 -9.42 -10.72 3.92
CA LEU A 2 -9.37 -11.16 2.52
C LEU A 2 -8.02 -11.80 2.15
N LEU A 3 -6.91 -11.30 2.72
CA LEU A 3 -5.56 -11.84 2.53
C LEU A 3 -5.39 -13.28 3.07
N LYS A 4 -6.22 -13.72 4.03
CA LYS A 4 -6.22 -15.11 4.50
C LYS A 4 -6.95 -16.06 3.54
N ASN A 5 -7.79 -15.52 2.66
CA ASN A 5 -8.58 -16.27 1.68
C ASN A 5 -7.94 -16.24 0.28
N GLY A 6 -6.62 -16.03 0.19
CA GLY A 6 -5.88 -16.07 -1.09
C GLY A 6 -6.00 -14.80 -1.94
N ALA A 7 -6.52 -13.69 -1.41
CA ALA A 7 -6.48 -12.43 -2.13
C ALA A 7 -5.03 -12.02 -2.42
N ASN A 8 -4.72 -11.79 -3.69
CA ASN A 8 -3.40 -11.34 -4.10
C ASN A 8 -3.18 -9.87 -3.69
N VAL A 9 -2.23 -9.67 -2.77
CA VAL A 9 -1.91 -8.38 -2.15
C VAL A 9 -1.37 -7.34 -3.16
N ASN A 10 -0.80 -7.80 -4.26
CA ASN A 10 -0.17 -6.99 -5.30
C ASN A 10 -1.08 -6.76 -6.51
N LEU A 11 -2.35 -7.17 -6.43
CA LEU A 11 -3.29 -6.90 -7.51
C LEU A 11 -3.37 -5.40 -7.75
N LYS A 12 -3.21 -5.03 -9.02
CA LYS A 12 -3.36 -3.64 -9.39
C LYS A 12 -4.84 -3.25 -9.33
N GLY A 13 -5.17 -2.31 -8.44
CA GLY A 13 -6.46 -1.63 -8.46
C GLY A 13 -6.51 -0.62 -9.61
N GLY A 14 -7.68 -0.01 -9.83
CA GLY A 14 -7.84 1.09 -10.78
C GLY A 14 -7.05 2.34 -10.36
N MET A 15 -7.74 3.43 -10.01
CA MET A 15 -7.13 4.75 -9.80
C MET A 15 -5.97 4.79 -8.76
N TYR A 16 -5.98 3.92 -7.76
CA TYR A 16 -4.97 3.86 -6.69
C TYR A 16 -3.83 2.87 -6.94
N SER A 17 -3.84 2.15 -8.07
CA SER A 17 -2.87 1.13 -8.45
C SER A 17 -2.63 -0.04 -7.51
N ASN A 18 -2.52 0.06 -6.19
CA ASN A 18 -2.48 -1.11 -5.30
C ASN A 18 -3.00 -0.78 -3.88
N ALA A 19 -3.33 -1.82 -3.11
CA ALA A 19 -3.87 -1.67 -1.77
C ALA A 19 -2.91 -0.96 -0.79
N LEU A 20 -1.60 -1.12 -1.00
CA LEU A 20 -0.56 -0.49 -0.19
C LEU A 20 -0.52 1.02 -0.41
N TYR A 21 -0.65 1.48 -1.66
CA TYR A 21 -0.75 2.90 -2.00
C TYR A 21 -1.97 3.54 -1.35
N ALA A 22 -3.15 2.93 -1.47
CA ALA A 22 -4.37 3.46 -0.86
C ALA A 22 -4.25 3.57 0.67
N ALA A 23 -3.63 2.57 1.31
CA ALA A 23 -3.36 2.60 2.74
C ALA A 23 -2.34 3.68 3.13
N SER A 24 -1.27 3.86 2.35
CA SER A 24 -0.27 4.91 2.57
C SER A 24 -0.85 6.32 2.37
N GLU A 25 -1.61 6.56 1.29
CA GLU A 25 -2.26 7.85 1.04
C GLU A 25 -3.27 8.21 2.14
N GLY A 26 -4.00 7.22 2.65
CA GLY A 26 -4.96 7.39 3.74
C GLY A 26 -4.33 7.47 5.14
N GLY A 27 -2.99 7.33 5.27
CA GLY A 27 -2.31 7.35 6.57
C GLY A 27 -2.60 6.14 7.46
N HIS A 28 -3.00 5.00 6.88
CA HIS A 28 -3.41 3.81 7.62
C HIS A 28 -2.21 2.92 8.01
N GLU A 29 -1.36 3.36 8.93
CA GLU A 29 -0.12 2.67 9.35
C GLU A 29 -0.30 1.17 9.63
N GLN A 30 -1.33 0.80 10.39
CA GLN A 30 -1.57 -0.58 10.76
C GLN A 30 -1.89 -1.45 9.52
N ILE A 31 -2.62 -0.89 8.56
CA ILE A 31 -2.95 -1.59 7.30
C ILE A 31 -1.69 -1.71 6.44
N VAL A 32 -0.87 -0.65 6.36
CA VAL A 32 0.41 -0.70 5.64
C VAL A 32 1.31 -1.81 6.17
N ARG A 33 1.47 -1.91 7.50
CA ARG A 33 2.27 -2.97 8.13
C ARG A 33 1.73 -4.37 7.82
N ILE A 34 0.42 -4.55 7.83
CA ILE A 34 -0.22 -5.83 7.48
C ILE A 34 0.06 -6.19 6.01
N LEU A 35 -0.03 -5.23 5.10
CA LEU A 35 0.19 -5.45 3.66
C LEU A 35 1.66 -5.78 3.36
N LEU A 36 2.61 -5.05 3.96
CA LEU A 36 4.05 -5.34 3.85
C LEU A 36 4.39 -6.73 4.38
N ASN A 37 3.86 -7.10 5.55
CA ASN A 37 4.02 -8.46 6.11
C ASN A 37 3.42 -9.56 5.21
N LYS A 38 2.55 -9.21 4.26
CA LYS A 38 1.97 -10.13 3.28
C LYS A 38 2.67 -10.08 1.93
N GLY A 39 3.78 -9.36 1.81
CA GLY A 39 4.58 -9.28 0.59
C GLY A 39 4.06 -8.26 -0.41
N ALA A 40 3.38 -7.21 0.06
CA ALA A 40 3.01 -6.08 -0.77
C ALA A 40 4.26 -5.40 -1.35
N ASP A 41 4.24 -5.13 -2.65
CA ASP A 41 5.32 -4.45 -3.35
C ASP A 41 5.26 -2.95 -3.09
N ALA A 42 6.14 -2.46 -2.21
CA ALA A 42 6.29 -1.04 -1.89
C ALA A 42 6.71 -0.18 -3.09
N ASN A 43 7.35 -0.80 -4.09
CA ASN A 43 7.84 -0.11 -5.29
C ASN A 43 6.83 -0.15 -6.43
N ALA A 44 5.72 -0.88 -6.29
CA ALA A 44 4.72 -0.96 -7.34
C ALA A 44 4.22 0.46 -7.68
N GLN A 45 4.36 0.81 -8.96
CA GLN A 45 3.99 2.12 -9.46
C GLN A 45 2.49 2.36 -9.28
N GLY A 46 2.14 3.51 -8.72
CA GLY A 46 0.76 3.88 -8.47
C GLY A 46 0.49 5.34 -8.17
N GLY A 47 -0.64 5.82 -8.70
CA GLY A 47 -1.20 7.15 -8.46
C GLY A 47 -0.29 8.32 -8.86
N GLU A 48 -0.68 9.53 -8.44
CA GLU A 48 0.07 10.77 -8.72
C GLU A 48 1.42 10.82 -7.98
N CYS A 49 1.53 10.15 -6.82
CA CYS A 49 2.76 10.10 -6.03
C CYS A 49 3.77 9.05 -6.54
N GLY A 50 3.45 8.28 -7.57
CA GLY A 50 4.37 7.36 -8.23
C GLY A 50 4.51 6.00 -7.54
N ASN A 51 4.65 5.90 -6.22
CA ASN A 51 4.60 4.62 -5.49
C ASN A 51 4.11 4.80 -4.03
N ALA A 52 3.82 3.68 -3.38
CA ALA A 52 3.27 3.66 -2.02
C ALA A 52 4.25 4.23 -0.96
N LEU A 53 5.56 4.09 -1.19
CA LEU A 53 6.60 4.63 -0.32
C LEU A 53 6.62 6.18 -0.36
N ARG A 54 6.47 6.77 -1.54
CA ARG A 54 6.42 8.22 -1.72
C ARG A 54 5.14 8.82 -1.13
N ALA A 55 4.00 8.14 -1.32
CA ALA A 55 2.75 8.51 -0.68
C ALA A 55 2.88 8.48 0.85
N ALA A 56 3.51 7.44 1.39
CA ALA A 56 3.80 7.31 2.80
C ALA A 56 4.66 8.45 3.37
N SER A 57 5.77 8.76 2.69
CA SER A 57 6.64 9.86 3.09
C SER A 57 5.94 11.23 3.01
N ALA A 58 5.09 11.46 2.00
CA ALA A 58 4.32 12.70 1.87
C ALA A 58 3.32 12.90 3.03
N ARG A 59 2.89 11.81 3.67
CA ARG A 59 1.98 11.84 4.83
C ARG A 59 2.69 11.77 6.17
N GLY A 60 4.02 11.71 6.20
CA GLY A 60 4.80 11.63 7.45
C GLY A 60 4.61 10.30 8.18
N LEU A 61 4.38 9.20 7.45
CA LEU A 61 4.28 7.87 8.06
C LEU A 61 5.69 7.39 8.47
N GLU A 62 6.05 7.60 9.74
CA GLU A 62 7.41 7.38 10.26
C GLU A 62 7.79 5.90 10.46
N GLN A 63 6.84 4.96 10.35
CA GLN A 63 7.04 3.54 10.68
C GLN A 63 6.74 2.55 9.54
N ILE A 64 7.06 2.92 8.30
CA ILE A 64 6.92 2.06 7.12
C ILE A 64 8.20 1.31 6.79
#